data_AF-A0A1Q7B516-F1
#
_entry.id   AF-A0A1Q7B516-F1
#
_cell.length_a   1.000
_cell.length_b   1.000
_cell.length_c   1.000
_cell.angle_alpha   90.00
_cell.angle_beta   90.00
_cell.angle_gamma   90.00
#
_symmetry.space_group_name_H-M   'P 1'
#
loop_
_entity.id
_entity.type
_entity.pdbx_description
1 polymer ?
#
loop_
_entity_poly.entity_id
_entity_poly.type
_entity_poly.pdbx_seq_one_letter_code
_entity_poly.pdbx_strand_id
1 'polypeptide(L)'
;MVDEIKAGQCARCQLTVYNISDHTALAKEYGIRVAPTVIIDQEVKIEGRPDIPFICSDETYSHFKEVYPLTIQLIRPSNLAKDHLRSTQS
;
A
#
# COMPACT_ATOMS: atom_id res chain seq x y z
N MET A 1 17.71 4.64 -23.02
CA MET A 1 17.77 3.94 -21.72
C MET A 1 17.64 5.03 -20.68
N VAL A 2 16.62 4.99 -19.83
CA VAL A 2 16.41 6.06 -18.85
C VAL A 2 17.14 5.64 -17.59
N ASP A 3 18.21 6.37 -17.29
CA ASP A 3 19.08 6.14 -16.14
C ASP A 3 18.26 6.06 -14.85
N GLU A 4 18.64 5.13 -13.96
CA GLU A 4 18.10 5.01 -12.62
C GLU A 4 18.15 6.36 -11.91
N ILE A 5 17.00 7.04 -11.85
CA ILE A 5 16.80 8.17 -10.97
C ILE A 5 16.84 7.58 -9.56
N LYS A 6 18.00 7.69 -8.89
CA LYS A 6 18.11 7.54 -7.43
C LYS A 6 17.35 8.71 -6.80
N ALA A 7 16.03 8.62 -6.82
CA ALA A 7 15.16 9.49 -6.06
C ALA A 7 15.48 9.29 -4.58
N GLY A 8 16.04 10.33 -3.96
CA GLY A 8 16.12 10.57 -2.53
C GLY A 8 16.46 9.35 -1.67
N GLN A 9 17.68 9.32 -1.13
CA GLN A 9 18.05 8.47 0.01
C GLN A 9 17.32 8.98 1.27
N CYS A 10 15.99 8.93 1.26
CA CYS A 10 15.14 9.21 2.38
C CYS A 10 15.37 8.10 3.40
N ALA A 11 15.56 8.46 4.66
CA ALA A 11 15.95 7.57 5.73
C ALA A 11 15.06 6.31 5.76
N ARG A 12 15.52 5.23 5.11
CA ARG A 12 14.93 3.89 5.13
C ARG A 12 13.62 3.68 4.33
N CYS A 13 13.28 4.54 3.36
CA CYS A 13 12.14 4.24 2.48
C CYS A 13 12.44 3.03 1.57
N GLN A 14 11.50 2.09 1.48
CA GLN A 14 11.56 0.96 0.55
C GLN A 14 10.52 1.16 -0.56
N LEU A 15 10.98 1.18 -1.81
CA LEU A 15 10.11 1.15 -2.97
C LEU A 15 10.15 -0.24 -3.59
N THR A 16 8.99 -0.89 -3.68
CA THR A 16 8.84 -2.17 -4.38
C THR A 16 7.85 -1.97 -5.52
N VAL A 17 8.24 -2.36 -6.74
CA VAL A 17 7.41 -2.26 -7.94
C VAL A 17 6.90 -3.64 -8.30
N TYR A 18 5.59 -3.79 -8.41
CA TYR A 18 4.94 -5.03 -8.82
C TYR A 18 4.28 -4.87 -10.19
N ASN A 19 4.47 -5.85 -11.06
CA ASN A 19 3.60 -6.03 -12.21
C ASN A 19 2.30 -6.72 -11.77
N ILE A 20 1.16 -6.12 -12.11
CA ILE A 20 -0.17 -6.63 -11.76
C ILE A 20 -0.39 -8.03 -12.33
N SER A 21 0.10 -8.32 -13.54
CA SER A 21 -0.07 -9.65 -14.16
C SER A 21 0.54 -10.77 -13.31
N ASP A 22 1.62 -10.46 -12.62
CA ASP A 22 2.41 -11.43 -11.86
C ASP A 22 1.97 -11.47 -10.39
N HIS A 23 1.24 -10.44 -9.91
CA HIS A 23 0.84 -10.25 -8.51
C HIS A 23 -0.67 -9.99 -8.36
N THR A 24 -1.49 -10.76 -9.09
CA THR A 24 -2.96 -10.58 -9.13
C THR A 24 -3.64 -10.70 -7.76
N ALA A 25 -3.14 -11.59 -6.89
CA ALA A 25 -3.67 -11.74 -5.53
C ALA A 25 -3.48 -10.47 -4.69
N LEU A 26 -2.27 -9.88 -4.75
CA LEU A 26 -1.95 -8.62 -4.07
C LEU A 26 -2.77 -7.47 -4.66
N ALA A 27 -2.90 -7.41 -5.98
CA ALA A 27 -3.75 -6.42 -6.64
C ALA A 27 -5.22 -6.52 -6.17
N LYS A 28 -5.74 -7.74 -5.98
CA LYS A 28 -7.08 -7.96 -5.45
C LYS A 28 -7.20 -7.53 -3.98
N GLU A 29 -6.21 -7.83 -3.15
CA GLU A 29 -6.15 -7.45 -1.74
C GLU A 29 -6.28 -5.93 -1.56
N TYR A 30 -5.53 -5.14 -2.35
CA TYR A 30 -5.60 -3.68 -2.35
C TYR A 30 -6.71 -3.10 -3.26
N GLY A 31 -7.55 -3.96 -3.85
CA GLY A 31 -8.63 -3.58 -4.77
C GLY A 31 -8.16 -2.71 -5.95
N ILE A 32 -6.98 -3.01 -6.50
CA ILE A 32 -6.37 -2.27 -7.61
C ILE A 32 -7.19 -2.52 -8.88
N ARG A 33 -7.68 -1.45 -9.50
CA ARG A 33 -8.45 -1.50 -10.75
C ARG A 33 -7.80 -0.74 -11.91
N VAL A 34 -6.84 0.13 -11.59
CA VAL A 34 -6.16 1.02 -12.53
C VAL A 34 -4.65 0.92 -12.33
N ALA A 35 -3.89 0.99 -13.42
CA ALA A 35 -2.43 1.04 -13.39
C ALA A 35 -1.92 2.39 -13.97
N PRO A 36 -0.84 2.98 -13.40
CA PRO A 36 -0.20 2.56 -12.15
C PRO A 36 -1.10 2.87 -10.94
N THR A 37 -0.87 2.16 -9.83
CA THR A 37 -1.40 2.55 -8.51
C THR A 37 -0.26 2.48 -7.50
N VAL A 38 -0.16 3.48 -6.63
CA VAL A 38 0.83 3.54 -5.55
C VAL A 38 0.14 3.28 -4.21
N ILE A 39 0.71 2.36 -3.44
CA ILE A 39 0.33 2.10 -2.06
C ILE A 39 1.47 2.57 -1.15
N ILE A 40 1.17 3.38 -0.14
CA ILE A 40 2.15 3.85 0.85
C ILE A 40 1.69 3.38 2.22
N ASP A 41 2.57 2.66 2.93
CA ASP A 41 2.39 2.16 4.30
C ASP A 41 1.06 1.46 4.59
N GLN A 42 0.40 0.94 3.55
CA GLN A 42 -0.95 0.35 3.64
C GLN A 42 -2.03 1.32 4.16
N GLU A 43 -1.76 2.62 4.14
CA GLU A 43 -2.66 3.68 4.61
C GLU A 43 -3.12 4.58 3.47
N VAL A 44 -2.36 4.66 2.38
CA VAL A 44 -2.60 5.55 1.24
C VAL A 44 -2.74 4.73 -0.04
N LYS A 45 -3.68 5.12 -0.90
CA LYS A 45 -3.83 4.56 -2.25
C LYS A 45 -4.05 5.65 -3.30
N ILE A 46 -3.08 5.80 -4.19
CA ILE A 46 -3.11 6.78 -5.29
C ILE A 46 -3.26 6.02 -6.60
N GLU A 47 -4.42 6.15 -7.25
CA GLU A 47 -4.69 5.54 -8.57
C GLU A 47 -4.27 6.50 -9.69
N GLY A 48 -3.62 5.98 -10.72
CA GLY A 48 -3.13 6.75 -11.86
C GLY A 48 -1.71 7.28 -11.65
N ARG A 49 -1.21 8.02 -12.65
CA ARG A 49 0.09 8.70 -12.53
C ARG A 49 -0.10 9.95 -11.66
N PRO A 50 0.53 10.03 -10.49
CA PRO A 50 0.49 11.23 -9.67
C PRO A 50 1.10 12.43 -10.42
N ASP A 51 0.45 13.57 -10.32
CA ASP A 51 0.84 14.87 -10.88
C ASP A 51 1.81 15.65 -9.97
N ILE A 52 2.14 15.07 -8.82
CA ILE A 52 2.95 15.65 -7.74
C ILE A 52 4.24 14.85 -7.52
N PRO A 53 5.35 15.52 -7.17
CA PRO A 53 6.61 14.85 -6.88
C PRO A 53 6.51 14.03 -5.58
N PHE A 54 7.04 12.81 -5.60
CA PHE A 54 7.23 12.00 -4.40
C PHE A 54 8.41 12.55 -3.61
N ILE A 55 8.13 13.58 -2.80
CA ILE A 55 9.09 14.11 -1.83
C ILE A 55 8.86 13.36 -0.53
N CYS A 56 9.92 12.75 0.02
CA CYS A 56 9.81 12.15 1.34
C CYS A 56 9.86 13.26 2.39
N SER A 57 8.69 13.69 2.83
CA SER A 57 8.53 14.57 3.98
C SER A 57 7.26 14.17 4.74
N ASP A 58 7.25 14.43 6.04
CA ASP A 58 6.08 14.15 6.89
C ASP A 58 4.87 14.97 6.44
N GLU A 59 5.10 16.19 5.92
CA GLU A 59 4.06 17.05 5.36
C GLU A 59 3.44 16.44 4.11
N THR A 60 4.27 15.98 3.15
CA THR A 60 3.81 15.30 1.94
C THR A 60 3.05 14.02 2.30
N TYR A 61 3.56 13.23 3.26
CA TYR A 61 2.87 12.01 3.69
C TYR A 61 1.54 12.30 4.36
N SER A 62 1.48 13.32 5.22
CA SER A 62 0.23 13.76 5.87
C SER A 62 -0.81 14.20 4.85
N HIS A 63 -0.40 14.97 3.84
CA HIS A 63 -1.27 15.37 2.74
C HIS A 63 -1.84 14.16 1.99
N PHE A 64 -1.02 13.14 1.70
CA PHE A 64 -1.51 11.95 1.02
C PHE A 64 -2.48 11.11 1.85
N LYS A 65 -2.26 11.03 3.16
CA LYS A 65 -3.22 10.35 4.05
C LYS A 65 -4.57 11.04 4.10
N GLU A 66 -4.58 12.37 4.01
CA GLU A 66 -5.81 13.14 3.98
C GLU A 66 -6.55 13.02 2.64
N VAL A 67 -5.83 13.17 1.53
CA VAL A 67 -6.44 13.24 0.19
C VAL A 67 -6.72 11.86 -0.42
N TYR A 68 -5.85 10.88 -0.14
CA TYR A 68 -5.87 9.56 -0.78
C TYR A 68 -5.91 8.40 0.24
N PRO A 69 -6.78 8.42 1.26
CA PRO A 69 -6.82 7.35 2.26
C PRO A 69 -7.21 6.01 1.62
N LEU A 70 -6.50 4.95 2.00
CA LEU A 70 -6.91 3.59 1.65
C LEU A 70 -8.12 3.20 2.50
N THR A 71 -9.29 3.13 1.88
CA THR A 71 -10.57 2.85 2.57
C THR A 71 -10.98 1.38 2.57
N ILE A 72 -10.26 0.52 1.85
CA ILE A 72 -10.52 -0.91 1.83
C ILE A 72 -10.06 -1.50 3.16
N GLN A 73 -10.94 -2.24 3.85
CA GLN A 73 -10.53 -3.09 4.95
C GLN A 73 -9.68 -4.21 4.39
N LEU A 74 -8.36 -4.03 4.43
CA LEU A 74 -7.42 -5.11 4.13
C LEU A 74 -7.72 -6.25 5.10
N ILE A 75 -7.95 -7.45 4.56
CA ILE A 75 -8.11 -8.65 5.38
C ILE A 75 -6.75 -8.89 6.03
N ARG A 76 -6.53 -8.36 7.23
CA ARG A 76 -5.39 -8.75 8.04
C ARG A 76 -5.59 -10.21 8.45
N PRO A 77 -4.70 -11.14 8.10
CA PRO A 77 -4.70 -12.47 8.69
C PRO A 77 -4.19 -12.35 10.14
N SER A 78 -5.02 -11.82 11.03
CA SER A 78 -4.79 -11.89 12.47
C SER A 78 -6.11 -12.18 13.17
N ASN A 79 -6.20 -13.41 13.72
CA ASN A 79 -7.17 -13.94 14.69
C ASN A 79 -8.23 -14.97 14.24
N LEU A 80 -8.07 -15.70 13.12
CA LEU A 80 -8.90 -16.92 12.91
C LEU A 80 -8.51 -18.10 13.82
N ALA A 81 -7.42 -17.98 14.59
CA ALA A 81 -6.91 -19.05 15.47
C ALA A 81 -7.41 -18.98 16.93
N LYS A 82 -8.20 -17.97 17.33
CA LYS A 82 -8.62 -17.80 18.74
C LYS A 82 -10.07 -18.15 19.04
N ASP A 83 -10.92 -18.34 18.03
CA ASP A 83 -12.35 -18.59 18.26
C ASP A 83 -12.70 -20.07 18.45
N HIS A 84 -11.78 -21.01 18.14
CA HIS A 84 -12.04 -22.44 18.32
C HIS A 84 -11.71 -22.98 19.72
N LEU A 85 -11.05 -22.19 20.60
CA LEU A 85 -10.68 -22.64 21.94
C LEU A 85 -11.65 -22.24 23.05
N ARG A 86 -12.70 -21.46 22.74
CA ARG A 86 -13.69 -20.99 23.73
C ARG A 86 -15.00 -21.80 23.79
N SER A 87 -15.20 -22.78 22.91
CA SER A 87 -16.41 -23.60 22.86
C SER A 87 -16.33 -24.97 23.56
N THR A 88 -15.22 -25.31 24.22
CA THR A 88 -15.05 -26.63 24.86
C THR A 88 -14.79 -26.58 26.37
N GLN A 89 -15.15 -25.50 27.07
CA GLN A 89 -15.26 -25.52 28.53
C GLN A 89 -16.65 -25.06 28.93
N SER A 90 -17.57 -26.03 28.92
CA SER A 90 -18.86 -25.99 29.60
C SER A 90 -18.87 -27.05 30.69
#